data_AF-A0A412ND25-F1
#
_entry.id   AF-A0A412ND25-F1
#
_cell.length_a   1.000
_cell.length_b   1.000
_cell.length_c   1.000
_cell.angle_alpha   90.00
_cell.angle_beta   90.00
_cell.angle_gamma   90.00
#
_symmetry.space_group_name_H-M   'P 1'
#
loop_
_entity.id
_entity.type
_entity.pdbx_description
1 polymer ?
#
loop_
_entity_poly.entity_id
_entity_poly.type
_entity_poly.pdbx_seq_one_letter_code
_entity_poly.pdbx_strand_id
1 'polypeptide(L)'
;MEAVVCGILDVIFDGKELRWQENQLLYRDNPLGEDKYQPIAFDSKARLYLDEGKVVFEYLPIHWDVNPNIFCKKLSKDDYQPYISKER
;
A
#
# COMPACT_ATOMS: atom_id res chain seq x y z
N MET A 1 -13.65 9.82 -7.79
CA MET A 1 -12.81 9.45 -6.63
C MET A 1 -13.50 8.26 -5.99
N GLU A 2 -13.01 7.05 -6.25
CA GLU A 2 -13.53 5.87 -5.56
C GLU A 2 -12.96 5.86 -4.15
N ALA A 3 -13.84 5.76 -3.15
CA ALA A 3 -13.42 5.73 -1.76
C ALA A 3 -12.66 4.43 -1.51
N VAL A 4 -11.41 4.56 -1.11
CA VAL A 4 -10.56 3.42 -0.80
C VAL A 4 -10.66 3.17 0.68
N VAL A 5 -11.32 2.07 1.07
CA VAL A 5 -11.35 1.63 2.45
C VAL A 5 -10.06 0.86 2.73
N CYS A 6 -9.25 1.38 3.65
CA CYS A 6 -8.01 0.75 4.08
C CYS A 6 -8.03 0.56 5.60
N GLY A 7 -7.76 -0.66 6.05
CA GLY A 7 -7.52 -0.95 7.46
C GLY A 7 -6.06 -0.63 7.81
N ILE A 8 -5.85 0.09 8.90
CA ILE A 8 -4.53 0.26 9.51
C ILE A 8 -4.44 -0.68 10.71
N LEU A 9 -3.43 -1.53 10.73
CA LEU A 9 -3.22 -2.56 11.75
C LEU A 9 -1.75 -2.62 12.17
N ASP A 10 -1.49 -3.31 13.28
CA ASP A 10 -0.15 -3.53 13.84
C ASP A 10 0.67 -2.25 14.01
N VAL A 11 0.02 -1.17 14.48
CA VAL A 11 0.67 0.12 14.74
C VAL A 11 1.57 -0.02 15.97
N ILE A 12 2.87 0.17 15.77
CA ILE A 12 3.89 0.02 16.81
C ILE A 12 4.82 1.23 16.78
N PHE A 13 5.08 1.80 17.95
CA PHE A 13 6.14 2.77 18.16
C PHE A 13 7.09 2.24 19.25
N ASP A 14 8.38 2.15 18.94
CA ASP A 14 9.40 1.60 19.85
C ASP A 14 10.39 2.67 20.39
N GLY A 15 10.10 3.95 20.12
CA GLY A 15 11.00 5.06 20.45
C GLY A 15 12.04 5.38 19.37
N LYS A 16 12.19 4.54 18.34
CA LYS A 16 13.12 4.75 17.21
C LYS A 16 12.39 4.80 15.87
N GLU A 17 11.39 3.95 15.69
CA GLU A 17 10.53 3.94 14.49
C GLU A 17 9.05 3.84 14.88
N LEU A 18 8.20 4.46 14.05
CA LEU A 18 6.76 4.22 14.01
C LEU A 18 6.47 3.37 12.78
N ARG A 19 5.86 2.20 12.95
CA ARG A 19 5.51 1.30 11.83
C ARG A 19 4.09 0.80 11.93
N TRP A 20 3.50 0.50 10.79
CA TRP A 20 2.15 -0.07 10.68
C TRP A 20 2.01 -0.89 9.40
N GLN A 21 0.92 -1.63 9.32
CA GLN A 21 0.50 -2.31 8.12
C GLN A 21 -0.80 -1.70 7.60
N GLU A 22 -0.92 -1.65 6.28
CA GLU A 22 -2.14 -1.22 5.60
C GLU A 22 -2.73 -2.41 4.85
N ASN A 23 -4.04 -2.60 4.98
CA ASN A 23 -4.78 -3.60 4.21
C ASN A 23 -5.92 -2.93 3.46
N GLN A 24 -5.81 -2.83 2.14
CA GLN A 24 -6.87 -2.23 1.35
C GLN A 24 -8.01 -3.26 1.19
N LEU A 25 -9.15 -2.98 1.82
CA LEU A 25 -10.30 -3.88 1.89
C LEU A 25 -11.07 -3.91 0.57
N LEU A 26 -11.18 -2.77 -0.10
CA LEU A 26 -11.81 -2.64 -1.41
C LEU A 26 -10.75 -2.59 -2.51
N TYR A 27 -11.06 -3.12 -3.69
CA TYR A 27 -10.24 -2.92 -4.86
C TYR A 27 -10.49 -1.53 -5.46
N ARG A 28 -9.52 -1.03 -6.23
CA ARG A 28 -9.63 0.16 -7.07
C ARG A 28 -9.70 -0.29 -8.51
N ASP A 29 -10.52 0.37 -9.31
CA ASP A 29 -10.44 0.23 -10.76
C ASP A 29 -9.27 1.07 -11.28
N ASN A 30 -8.12 0.42 -11.47
CA ASN A 30 -6.93 1.07 -12.00
C ASN A 30 -7.06 1.21 -13.52
N PRO A 31 -7.00 2.43 -14.07
CA PRO A 31 -7.20 2.65 -15.50
C PRO A 31 -6.04 2.04 -16.31
N LEU A 32 -6.38 1.23 -17.31
CA LEU A 32 -5.45 0.68 -18.29
C LEU A 32 -5.51 1.43 -19.63
N GLY A 33 -6.40 2.42 -19.75
CA GLY A 33 -6.71 3.13 -21.00
C GLY A 33 -7.91 2.52 -21.74
N GLU A 34 -8.48 3.25 -22.71
CA GLU A 34 -9.61 2.81 -23.55
C GLU A 34 -10.81 2.22 -22.77
N ASP A 35 -11.25 2.90 -21.70
CA ASP A 35 -12.33 2.44 -20.80
C ASP A 35 -12.11 1.03 -20.19
N LYS A 36 -10.87 0.56 -20.17
CA LYS A 36 -10.47 -0.67 -19.49
C LYS A 36 -9.93 -0.34 -18.11
N TYR A 37 -10.37 -1.13 -17.14
CA TYR A 37 -9.95 -1.00 -15.75
C TYR A 37 -9.50 -2.36 -15.24
N GLN A 38 -8.46 -2.34 -14.42
CA GLN A 38 -7.98 -3.50 -13.68
C GLN A 38 -8.38 -3.35 -12.21
N PRO A 39 -9.20 -4.25 -11.67
CA PRO A 39 -9.49 -4.30 -10.24
C PRO A 39 -8.23 -4.72 -9.47
N ILE A 40 -7.65 -3.79 -8.71
CA ILE A 40 -6.42 -4.03 -7.93
C ILE A 40 -6.58 -3.59 -6.48
N ALA A 41 -5.84 -4.21 -5.58
CA ALA A 41 -5.72 -3.77 -4.19
C ALA A 41 -4.25 -3.73 -3.76
N PHE A 42 -3.95 -2.90 -2.77
CA PHE A 42 -2.62 -2.84 -2.18
C PHE A 42 -2.70 -3.15 -0.70
N ASP A 43 -1.86 -4.06 -0.23
CA ASP A 43 -1.50 -4.08 1.18
C ASP A 43 -0.12 -3.44 1.30
N SER A 44 0.28 -3.00 2.49
CA SER A 44 1.62 -2.44 2.67
C SER A 44 2.17 -2.61 4.07
N LYS A 45 3.49 -2.53 4.15
CA LYS A 45 4.20 -2.21 5.39
C LYS A 45 4.74 -0.81 5.26
N ALA A 46 4.41 0.05 6.22
CA ALA A 46 4.87 1.42 6.23
C ALA A 46 5.63 1.71 7.52
N ARG A 47 6.65 2.56 7.43
CA ARG A 47 7.39 3.02 8.60
C ARG A 47 7.92 4.44 8.46
N LEU A 48 8.06 5.09 9.60
CA LEU A 48 8.71 6.37 9.81
C LEU A 48 9.85 6.17 10.80
N TYR A 49 11.05 6.62 10.44
CA TYR A 49 12.22 6.57 11.33
C TYR A 49 13.16 7.75 11.06
N LEU A 50 14.14 7.95 11.95
CA LEU A 50 15.16 8.98 11.76
C LEU A 50 16.41 8.39 11.11
N ASP A 51 16.89 9.05 10.06
CA ASP A 51 18.16 8.78 9.40
C ASP A 51 18.97 10.06 9.34
N GLU A 52 20.11 10.08 10.04
CA GLU A 52 20.98 11.27 10.16
C GLU A 52 20.23 12.52 10.68
N GLY A 53 19.28 12.32 11.60
CA GLY A 53 18.47 13.40 12.17
C GLY A 53 17.33 13.88 11.29
N LYS A 54 17.10 13.26 10.13
CA LYS A 54 16.00 13.57 9.21
C LYS A 54 14.97 12.45 9.19
N VAL A 55 13.69 12.80 9.09
CA VAL A 55 12.63 11.78 9.01
C VAL A 55 12.66 11.09 7.64
N VAL A 56 12.61 9.76 7.66
CA VAL A 56 12.43 8.92 6.47
C VAL A 56 11.09 8.22 6.57
N PHE A 57 10.31 8.29 5.50
CA PHE A 57 9.11 7.49 5.27
C PHE A 57 9.42 6.40 4.25
N GLU A 58 9.14 5.15 4.61
CA GLU A 58 9.19 4.02 3.71
C GLU A 58 7.83 3.34 3.61
N TYR A 59 7.49 2.95 2.39
CA TYR A 59 6.27 2.24 2.04
C TYR A 59 6.61 1.06 1.14
N LEU A 60 6.31 -0.15 1.62
CA LEU A 60 6.55 -1.42 0.93
C LEU A 60 5.20 -2.00 0.48
N PRO A 61 4.78 -1.76 -0.78
CA PRO A 61 3.52 -2.27 -1.28
C PRO A 61 3.56 -3.77 -1.56
N ILE A 62 2.40 -4.42 -1.40
CA ILE A 62 2.08 -5.73 -1.95
C ILE A 62 0.89 -5.53 -2.88
N HIS A 63 1.09 -5.84 -4.15
CA HIS A 63 0.09 -5.66 -5.19
C HIS A 63 -0.76 -6.92 -5.37
N TRP A 64 -2.08 -6.75 -5.37
CA TRP A 64 -3.05 -7.82 -5.53
C TRP A 64 -3.92 -7.59 -6.77
N ASP A 65 -3.99 -8.60 -7.63
CA ASP A 65 -5.05 -8.69 -8.63
C ASP A 65 -6.33 -9.13 -7.90
N VAL A 66 -7.45 -8.44 -8.14
CA VAL A 66 -8.72 -8.74 -7.48
C VAL A 66 -9.74 -9.25 -8.50
N ASN A 67 -10.39 -10.37 -8.20
CA ASN A 67 -11.59 -10.77 -8.95
C ASN A 67 -12.83 -10.25 -8.23
N PRO A 68 -13.52 -9.22 -8.75
CA PRO A 68 -14.64 -8.58 -8.06
C PRO A 68 -15.88 -9.48 -7.98
N ASN A 69 -16.04 -10.45 -8.90
CA ASN A 69 -17.21 -11.33 -8.92
C ASN A 69 -17.22 -12.35 -7.77
N ILE A 70 -16.03 -12.67 -7.23
CA ILE A 70 -15.84 -13.65 -6.15
C ILE A 70 -15.12 -13.07 -4.94
N PHE A 71 -14.84 -11.75 -4.94
CA PHE A 71 -14.13 -11.02 -3.89
C PHE A 71 -12.83 -11.69 -3.43
N CYS A 72 -12.03 -12.20 -4.37
CA CYS A 72 -10.79 -12.91 -4.08
C CYS A 72 -9.56 -12.10 -4.52
N LYS A 73 -8.59 -11.95 -3.61
CA LYS A 73 -7.27 -11.36 -3.89
C LYS A 73 -6.30 -12.47 -4.34
N LYS A 74 -5.54 -12.22 -5.40
CA LYS A 74 -4.42 -13.06 -5.84
C LYS A 74 -3.17 -12.21 -5.95
N LEU A 75 -2.04 -12.72 -5.47
CA LEU A 75 -0.78 -11.99 -5.55
C LEU A 75 -0.49 -11.70 -7.02
N SER A 76 -0.33 -10.42 -7.34
CA SER A 76 -0.07 -10.00 -8.71
C SER A 76 1.31 -10.45 -9.15
N LYS A 77 1.50 -10.60 -10.46
CA LYS A 77 2.83 -10.80 -11.05
C LYS A 77 3.60 -9.49 -11.15
N ASP A 78 2.89 -8.36 -11.14
CA ASP A 78 3.48 -7.03 -11.21
C ASP A 78 4.02 -6.65 -9.84
N ASP A 79 5.30 -6.31 -9.80
CA ASP A 79 6.01 -5.94 -8.59
C ASP A 79 6.15 -4.42 -8.52
N TYR A 80 5.56 -3.82 -7.48
CA TYR A 80 5.64 -2.39 -7.24
C TYR A 80 6.86 -2.10 -6.37
N GLN A 81 7.71 -1.19 -6.85
CA GLN A 81 8.90 -0.83 -6.11
C GLN A 81 8.56 -0.13 -4.78
N PRO A 82 9.37 -0.35 -3.74
CA PRO A 82 9.32 0.46 -2.53
C PRO A 82 9.32 1.95 -2.82
N TYR A 83 8.49 2.69 -2.08
CA TYR A 83 8.54 4.15 -2.07
C TYR A 83 9.27 4.62 -0.81
N ILE A 84 10.33 5.41 -1.00
CA ILE A 84 11.13 5.95 0.09
C ILE A 84 11.25 7.47 -0.10
N SER A 85 10.94 8.22 0.94
CA SER A 85 11.10 9.68 0.96
C SER A 85 11.80 10.12 2.23
N LYS A 86 12.71 11.09 2.12
CA LYS A 86 13.46 11.67 3.24
C LYS A 86 13.14 13.16 3.34
N GLU A 87 12.93 13.63 4.55
CA GLU A 87 12.79 15.04 4.90
C GLU A 87 13.98 15.84 4.35
N ARG A 88 13.72 17.08 3.90
CA ARG A 88 14.75 17.94 3.30
C ARG A 88 15.68 18.55 4.34
#